data_AF-E0S6M2-F1
#
_entry.id   AF-E0S6M2-F1
#
_cell.length_a   1.000
_cell.length_b   1.000
_cell.length_c   1.000
_cell.angle_alpha   90.00
_cell.angle_beta   90.00
_cell.angle_gamma   90.00
#
_symmetry.space_group_name_H-M   'P 1'
#
loop_
_entity.id
_entity.type
_entity.pdbx_description
1 polymer ?
#
loop_
_entity_poly.entity_id
_entity_poly.type
_entity_poly.pdbx_seq_one_letter_code
_entity_poly.pdbx_strand_id
1 'polypeptide(L)'
;MNSKMFLVVIIFWIFQVVEVGVIDALEHAFVNAKVYQVHNFPDILGMDYNKDIRYINFYAFLSGVICTWILVFPLTIKLVILAVFGTEDDSEKVGDYFLWFHLALLLLLTFADILILWTCDRDTLRAQATDAYGLYYIYRNHKLFYLSHLVAEIVSLVGVVFYGCLFKDIYLAG
;
A
#
# COMPACT_ATOMS: atom_id res chain seq x y z
N MET A 1 -28.19 -2.02 0.75
CA MET A 1 -26.82 -1.59 0.36
C MET A 1 -25.86 -2.08 1.43
N ASN A 2 -24.94 -2.99 1.08
CA ASN A 2 -24.17 -3.74 2.06
C ASN A 2 -23.06 -2.88 2.72
N SER A 3 -23.41 -2.21 3.84
CA SER A 3 -22.55 -1.28 4.59
C SER A 3 -21.21 -1.89 5.01
N LYS A 4 -21.17 -3.22 5.16
CA LYS A 4 -19.96 -3.98 5.52
C LYS A 4 -18.93 -3.96 4.41
N MET A 5 -19.32 -4.12 3.14
CA MET A 5 -18.38 -4.11 2.01
C MET A 5 -17.72 -2.74 1.82
N PHE A 6 -18.49 -1.66 2.01
CA PHE A 6 -17.96 -0.29 2.04
C PHE A 6 -16.91 -0.11 3.13
N LEU A 7 -17.22 -0.55 4.35
CA LEU A 7 -16.29 -0.48 5.46
C LEU A 7 -15.02 -1.27 5.18
N VAL A 8 -15.13 -2.47 4.61
CA VAL A 8 -13.98 -3.32 4.28
C VAL A 8 -13.04 -2.65 3.30
N VAL A 9 -13.53 -2.04 2.21
CA VAL A 9 -12.64 -1.35 1.25
C VAL A 9 -12.00 -0.09 1.83
N ILE A 10 -12.70 0.62 2.72
CA ILE A 10 -12.13 1.78 3.44
C ILE A 10 -11.03 1.31 4.40
N ILE A 11 -11.27 0.27 5.20
CA ILE A 11 -10.29 -0.30 6.11
C ILE A 11 -9.08 -0.83 5.32
N PHE A 12 -9.30 -1.50 4.20
CA PHE A 12 -8.25 -1.99 3.31
C PHE A 12 -7.35 -0.85 2.79
N TRP A 13 -7.95 0.28 2.40
CA TRP A 13 -7.20 1.46 2.01
C TRP A 13 -6.42 2.08 3.20
N ILE A 14 -7.07 2.29 4.36
CA ILE A 14 -6.41 2.83 5.56
C ILE A 14 -5.22 1.96 5.94
N PHE A 15 -5.38 0.64 5.91
CA PHE A 15 -4.32 -0.28 6.25
C PHE A 15 -3.11 -0.10 5.33
N GLN A 16 -3.30 -0.07 4.01
CA GLN A 16 -2.18 0.13 3.07
C GLN A 16 -1.46 1.46 3.29
N VAL A 17 -2.20 2.54 3.54
CA VAL A 17 -1.62 3.85 3.85
C VAL A 17 -0.74 3.78 5.11
N VAL A 18 -1.26 3.16 6.17
CA VAL A 18 -0.53 3.01 7.44
C VAL A 18 0.66 2.06 7.30
N GLU A 19 0.49 0.96 6.58
CA GLU A 19 1.51 -0.04 6.31
C GLU A 19 2.71 0.58 5.60
N VAL A 20 2.49 1.32 4.50
CA VAL A 20 3.57 2.01 3.79
C VAL A 20 4.30 2.97 4.72
N GLY A 21 3.58 3.75 5.54
CA GLY A 21 4.20 4.61 6.55
C GLY A 21 5.05 3.83 7.56
N VAL A 22 4.56 2.68 8.04
CA VAL A 22 5.32 1.83 8.98
C VAL A 22 6.57 1.27 8.32
N ILE A 23 6.46 0.74 7.10
CA ILE A 23 7.61 0.21 6.35
C ILE A 23 8.64 1.31 6.12
N ASP A 24 8.22 2.54 5.81
CA ASP A 24 9.13 3.67 5.64
C ASP A 24 9.85 4.06 6.94
N ALA A 25 9.14 4.09 8.06
CA ALA A 25 9.74 4.34 9.37
C ALA A 25 10.73 3.23 9.77
N LEU A 26 10.41 1.97 9.48
CA LEU A 26 11.29 0.82 9.73
C LEU A 26 12.53 0.87 8.82
N GLU A 27 12.37 1.19 7.55
CA GLU A 27 13.48 1.35 6.60
C GLU A 27 14.42 2.48 7.07
N HIS A 28 13.88 3.63 7.46
CA HIS A 28 14.67 4.72 8.00
C HIS A 28 15.41 4.32 9.29
N ALA A 29 14.73 3.64 10.22
CA ALA A 29 15.29 3.30 11.53
C ALA A 29 16.35 2.18 11.48
N PHE A 30 16.16 1.18 10.62
CA PHE A 30 16.94 -0.07 10.69
C PHE A 30 17.72 -0.42 9.42
N VAL A 31 17.39 0.17 8.27
CA VAL A 31 17.95 -0.26 6.98
C VAL A 31 18.80 0.84 6.36
N ASN A 32 18.20 1.98 5.99
CA ASN A 32 18.89 3.02 5.25
C ASN A 32 18.29 4.41 5.43
N ALA A 33 18.65 5.07 6.53
CA ALA A 33 18.29 6.47 6.77
C ALA A 33 18.74 7.41 5.64
N LYS A 34 19.82 7.08 4.91
CA LYS A 34 20.42 7.95 3.90
C LYS A 34 19.50 8.19 2.69
N VAL A 35 18.64 7.23 2.34
CA VAL A 35 17.62 7.41 1.29
C VAL A 35 16.69 8.57 1.61
N TYR A 36 16.24 8.64 2.87
CA TYR A 36 15.32 9.67 3.30
C TYR A 36 15.97 11.04 3.31
N GLN A 37 17.27 11.12 3.65
CA GLN A 37 18.04 12.37 3.63
C GLN A 37 18.08 13.01 2.25
N VAL A 38 18.11 12.19 1.19
CA VAL A 38 18.32 12.66 -0.19
C VAL A 38 17.01 12.79 -0.97
N HIS A 39 16.02 11.93 -0.70
CA HIS A 39 14.78 11.89 -1.47
C HIS A 39 13.55 12.18 -0.61
N ASN A 40 13.22 11.36 0.38
CA ASN A 40 11.88 11.46 1.01
C ASN A 40 11.69 12.73 1.86
N PHE A 41 12.70 13.23 2.57
CA PHE A 41 12.57 14.49 3.32
C PHE A 41 12.44 15.71 2.40
N PRO A 42 13.36 15.95 1.44
CA PRO A 42 13.24 17.10 0.55
C PRO A 42 12.11 16.95 -0.49
N ASP A 43 11.98 15.80 -1.16
CA ASP A 43 11.06 15.64 -2.30
C ASP A 43 9.61 15.44 -1.88
N ILE A 44 9.35 14.71 -0.78
CA ILE A 44 7.98 14.40 -0.33
C ILE A 44 7.52 15.36 0.77
N LEU A 45 8.38 15.62 1.75
CA LEU A 45 8.03 16.44 2.92
C LEU A 45 8.43 17.91 2.78
N GLY A 46 9.22 18.27 1.77
CA GLY A 46 9.69 19.65 1.58
C GLY A 46 10.53 20.15 2.76
N MET A 47 11.22 19.25 3.48
CA MET A 47 11.99 19.57 4.68
C MET A 47 13.45 19.13 4.56
N ASP A 48 14.35 19.90 5.16
CA ASP A 48 15.74 19.52 5.28
C ASP A 48 15.91 18.44 6.36
N TYR A 49 16.74 17.44 6.06
CA TYR A 49 17.07 16.42 7.05
C TYR A 49 17.91 17.01 8.18
N ASN A 50 17.44 16.82 9.41
CA ASN A 50 18.24 17.05 10.60
C ASN A 50 18.03 15.90 11.60
N LYS A 51 19.12 15.16 11.86
CA LYS A 51 19.16 14.00 12.77
C LYS A 51 18.71 14.32 14.21
N ASP A 52 18.80 15.58 14.62
CA ASP A 52 18.45 16.05 15.96
C ASP A 52 16.97 16.46 16.05
N ILE A 53 16.21 16.37 14.95
CA ILE A 53 14.77 16.58 14.96
C ILE A 53 14.10 15.51 15.82
N ARG A 54 13.35 15.98 16.83
CA ARG A 54 12.49 15.12 17.63
C ARG A 54 11.46 14.44 16.72
N TYR A 55 11.38 13.12 16.81
CA TYR A 55 10.48 12.27 16.00
C TYR A 55 10.85 12.11 14.52
N ILE A 56 12.13 12.12 14.16
CA ILE A 56 12.58 11.88 12.79
C ILE A 56 11.99 10.62 12.12
N ASN A 57 11.81 9.53 12.89
CA ASN A 57 11.17 8.30 12.41
C ASN A 57 9.66 8.48 12.12
N PHE A 58 8.99 9.38 12.85
CA PHE A 58 7.59 9.73 12.57
C PHE A 58 7.48 10.56 11.29
N TYR A 59 8.47 11.41 10.99
CA TYR A 59 8.50 12.10 9.71
C TYR A 59 8.74 11.10 8.55
N ALA A 60 9.61 10.11 8.72
CA ALA A 60 9.72 9.01 7.75
C ALA A 60 8.39 8.24 7.58
N PHE A 61 7.66 8.00 8.68
CA PHE A 61 6.29 7.46 8.59
C PHE A 61 5.37 8.37 7.76
N LEU A 62 5.39 9.67 8.03
CA LEU A 62 4.56 10.65 7.35
C LEU A 62 4.89 10.77 5.86
N SER A 63 6.16 10.64 5.45
CA SER A 63 6.52 10.61 4.03
C SER A 63 5.88 9.42 3.32
N GLY A 64 5.86 8.25 3.96
CA GLY A 64 5.17 7.08 3.46
C GLY A 64 3.66 7.30 3.34
N VAL A 65 3.03 7.87 4.37
CA VAL A 65 1.59 8.22 4.30
C VAL A 65 1.30 9.16 3.14
N ILE A 66 2.10 10.21 2.95
CA ILE A 66 1.87 11.20 1.89
C ILE A 66 2.10 10.59 0.50
N CYS A 67 3.06 9.69 0.33
CA CYS A 67 3.31 9.06 -0.97
C CYS A 67 2.14 8.17 -1.43
N THR A 68 1.32 7.68 -0.49
CA THR A 68 0.16 6.82 -0.79
C THR A 68 -1.12 7.58 -1.17
N TRP A 69 -1.12 8.91 -1.26
CA TRP A 69 -2.32 9.67 -1.65
C TRP A 69 -2.91 9.22 -2.99
N ILE A 70 -2.08 8.69 -3.89
CA ILE A 70 -2.55 8.13 -5.16
C ILE A 70 -3.51 6.94 -4.99
N LEU A 71 -3.47 6.21 -3.86
CA LEU A 71 -4.37 5.11 -3.53
C LEU A 71 -5.82 5.57 -3.26
N VAL A 72 -6.06 6.87 -3.12
CA VAL A 72 -7.44 7.41 -3.08
C VAL A 72 -8.17 7.16 -4.39
N PHE A 73 -7.47 7.12 -5.52
CA PHE A 73 -8.08 6.87 -6.82
C PHE A 73 -8.72 5.47 -6.91
N PRO A 74 -8.00 4.36 -6.67
CA PRO A 74 -8.64 3.04 -6.70
C PRO A 74 -9.68 2.86 -5.59
N LEU A 75 -9.52 3.47 -4.41
CA LEU A 75 -10.58 3.49 -3.40
C LEU A 75 -11.87 4.11 -3.96
N THR A 76 -11.77 5.28 -4.59
CA THR A 76 -12.92 5.98 -5.17
C THR A 76 -13.62 5.11 -6.21
N ILE A 77 -12.86 4.43 -7.08
CA ILE A 77 -13.42 3.49 -8.06
C ILE A 77 -14.19 2.36 -7.35
N LYS A 78 -13.60 1.71 -6.34
CA LYS A 78 -14.27 0.62 -5.60
C LYS A 78 -15.57 1.10 -4.95
N LEU A 79 -15.56 2.28 -4.33
CA LEU A 79 -16.74 2.87 -3.70
C LEU A 79 -17.83 3.19 -4.72
N VAL A 80 -17.48 3.72 -5.90
CA VAL A 80 -18.44 3.96 -6.99
C VAL A 80 -19.04 2.65 -7.49
N ILE A 81 -18.22 1.61 -7.69
CA ILE A 81 -18.72 0.30 -8.10
C ILE A 81 -19.68 -0.28 -7.07
N LEU A 82 -19.32 -0.24 -5.78
CA LEU A 82 -20.20 -0.72 -4.70
C LEU A 82 -21.47 0.13 -4.56
N ALA A 83 -21.42 1.43 -4.85
CA ALA A 83 -22.59 2.30 -4.78
C ALA A 83 -23.56 2.07 -5.94
N VAL A 84 -23.05 1.83 -7.15
CA VAL A 84 -23.87 1.68 -8.36
C VAL A 84 -24.34 0.24 -8.56
N PHE A 85 -23.47 -0.72 -8.29
CA PHE A 85 -23.70 -2.13 -8.61
C PHE A 85 -23.73 -3.04 -7.39
N GLY A 86 -23.40 -2.53 -6.20
CA GLY A 86 -23.36 -3.33 -4.99
C GLY A 86 -24.72 -3.94 -4.68
N THR A 87 -24.72 -5.22 -4.37
CA THR A 87 -25.93 -5.96 -4.01
C THR A 87 -26.66 -5.32 -2.82
N GLU A 88 -27.99 -5.25 -2.92
CA GLU A 88 -28.85 -4.94 -1.77
C GLU A 88 -28.99 -6.12 -0.81
N ASP A 89 -28.54 -7.31 -1.23
CA ASP A 89 -28.62 -8.53 -0.46
C ASP A 89 -27.66 -8.47 0.73
N ASP A 90 -28.23 -8.31 1.93
CA ASP A 90 -27.53 -8.31 3.22
C ASP A 90 -27.17 -9.74 3.68
N SER A 91 -26.93 -10.65 2.72
CA SER A 91 -26.43 -11.99 3.03
C SER A 91 -25.10 -11.87 3.77
N GLU A 92 -25.16 -12.08 5.08
CA GLU A 92 -24.04 -11.97 6.02
C GLU A 92 -22.83 -12.78 5.53
N LYS A 93 -23.10 -13.93 4.91
CA LYS A 93 -22.10 -14.83 4.30
C LYS A 93 -21.30 -14.16 3.19
N VAL A 94 -21.94 -13.43 2.28
CA VAL A 94 -21.21 -12.75 1.18
C VAL A 94 -20.33 -11.64 1.74
N GLY A 95 -20.84 -10.90 2.73
CA GLY A 95 -20.06 -9.90 3.46
C GLY A 95 -18.87 -10.50 4.22
N ASP A 96 -19.01 -11.69 4.79
CA ASP A 96 -17.92 -12.43 5.45
C ASP A 96 -16.86 -12.89 4.46
N TYR A 97 -17.25 -13.52 3.34
CA TYR A 97 -16.28 -13.93 2.31
C TYR A 97 -15.51 -12.73 1.75
N PHE A 98 -16.20 -11.61 1.53
CA PHE A 98 -15.58 -10.36 1.08
C PHE A 98 -14.56 -9.82 2.09
N LEU A 99 -14.90 -9.85 3.39
CA LEU A 99 -14.00 -9.47 4.47
C LEU A 99 -12.77 -10.38 4.51
N TRP A 100 -12.96 -11.70 4.53
CA TRP A 100 -11.86 -12.68 4.59
C TRP A 100 -10.95 -12.59 3.37
N PHE A 101 -11.50 -12.35 2.19
CA PHE A 101 -10.73 -12.11 0.98
C PHE A 101 -9.82 -10.88 1.13
N HIS A 102 -10.35 -9.74 1.61
CA HIS A 102 -9.53 -8.54 1.83
C HIS A 102 -8.51 -8.72 2.96
N LEU A 103 -8.86 -9.40 4.04
CA LEU A 103 -7.91 -9.73 5.11
C LEU A 103 -6.76 -10.61 4.60
N ALA A 104 -7.05 -11.60 3.76
CA ALA A 104 -6.01 -12.43 3.14
C ALA A 104 -5.09 -11.59 2.24
N LEU A 105 -5.65 -10.65 1.46
CA LEU A 105 -4.85 -9.73 0.66
C LEU A 105 -3.94 -8.84 1.51
N LEU A 106 -4.45 -8.31 2.63
CA LEU A 106 -3.63 -7.52 3.56
C LEU A 106 -2.46 -8.33 4.10
N LEU A 107 -2.70 -9.56 4.57
CA LEU A 107 -1.64 -10.42 5.09
C LEU A 107 -0.59 -10.77 4.03
N LEU A 108 -1.02 -11.02 2.79
CA LEU A 108 -0.12 -11.30 1.67
C LEU A 108 0.71 -10.07 1.30
N LEU A 109 0.11 -8.88 1.31
CA LEU A 109 0.80 -7.63 1.05
C LEU A 109 1.84 -7.32 2.13
N THR A 110 1.46 -7.41 3.41
CA THR A 110 2.41 -7.25 4.53
C THR A 110 3.58 -8.21 4.43
N PHE A 111 3.31 -9.47 4.11
CA PHE A 111 4.37 -10.46 3.93
C PHE A 111 5.29 -10.09 2.75
N ALA A 112 4.72 -9.67 1.62
CA ALA A 112 5.49 -9.21 0.46
C ALA A 112 6.37 -7.99 0.81
N ASP A 113 5.84 -7.01 1.54
CA ASP A 113 6.56 -5.80 1.90
C ASP A 113 7.73 -6.08 2.85
N ILE A 114 7.53 -6.97 3.83
CA ILE A 114 8.61 -7.46 4.70
C ILE A 114 9.71 -8.15 3.88
N LEU A 115 9.35 -8.97 2.88
CA LEU A 115 10.33 -9.59 1.99
C LEU A 115 11.05 -8.54 1.13
N ILE A 116 10.34 -7.54 0.61
CA ILE A 116 10.90 -6.50 -0.25
C ILE A 116 11.87 -5.60 0.52
N LEU A 117 11.65 -5.36 1.81
CA LEU A 117 12.62 -4.69 2.68
C LEU A 117 13.99 -5.37 2.69
N TRP A 118 14.04 -6.68 2.40
CA TRP A 118 15.28 -7.46 2.35
C TRP A 118 15.86 -7.55 0.93
N THR A 119 15.19 -6.94 -0.05
CA THR A 119 15.67 -6.84 -1.43
C THR A 119 16.30 -5.47 -1.69
N CYS A 120 17.24 -5.40 -2.63
CA CYS A 120 17.93 -4.15 -2.96
C CYS A 120 17.96 -3.93 -4.47
N ASP A 121 17.75 -2.69 -4.91
CA ASP A 121 17.91 -2.33 -6.32
C ASP A 121 19.41 -2.23 -6.67
N ARG A 122 19.98 -3.35 -7.14
CA ARG A 122 21.40 -3.46 -7.50
C ARG A 122 21.78 -2.69 -8.76
N ASP A 123 20.80 -2.32 -9.59
CA ASP A 123 21.07 -1.63 -10.85
C ASP A 123 21.22 -0.12 -10.64
N THR A 124 20.48 0.47 -9.69
CA THR A 124 20.70 1.85 -9.24
C THR A 124 22.05 2.01 -8.52
N LEU A 125 22.48 0.96 -7.80
CA LEU A 125 23.78 0.89 -7.13
C LEU A 125 24.99 0.97 -8.08
N ARG A 126 24.86 0.51 -9.34
CA ARG A 126 25.95 0.58 -10.33
C ARG A 126 26.03 1.92 -11.06
N ALA A 127 24.90 2.57 -11.32
CA ALA A 127 24.86 3.85 -12.03
C ALA A 127 25.36 5.03 -11.16
N GLN A 128 25.16 4.97 -9.84
CA GLN A 128 25.63 6.01 -8.90
C GLN A 128 27.06 5.79 -8.37
N ALA A 129 27.68 4.64 -8.66
CA ALA A 129 29.06 4.36 -8.22
C ALA A 129 30.14 5.15 -9.00
N THR A 130 29.77 5.79 -10.11
CA THR A 130 30.68 6.63 -10.92
C THR A 130 30.80 8.07 -10.41
N ASP A 131 29.88 8.55 -9.57
CA ASP A 131 29.90 9.91 -9.03
C ASP A 131 30.55 9.94 -7.65
N ALA A 132 31.90 9.99 -7.61
CA ALA A 132 32.84 10.48 -6.57
C ALA A 132 32.59 10.23 -5.04
N TYR A 133 31.49 9.60 -4.64
CA TYR A 133 31.07 9.32 -3.28
C TYR A 133 30.70 7.84 -3.24
N GLY A 134 31.69 6.97 -3.07
CA GLY A 134 31.53 5.51 -3.00
C GLY A 134 30.64 5.04 -1.85
N LEU A 135 29.33 5.28 -1.96
CA LEU A 135 28.32 5.03 -0.94
C LEU A 135 27.21 4.20 -1.57
N TYR A 136 27.18 2.93 -1.21
CA TYR A 136 26.12 2.00 -1.56
C TYR A 136 24.81 2.47 -0.93
N TYR A 137 23.93 3.10 -1.71
CA TYR A 137 22.54 3.27 -1.31
C TYR A 137 21.86 1.91 -1.38
N ILE A 138 21.65 1.27 -0.24
CA ILE A 138 20.75 0.13 -0.16
C ILE A 138 19.33 0.69 -0.31
N TYR A 139 18.92 0.94 -1.55
CA TYR A 139 17.54 1.27 -1.88
C TYR A 139 16.77 -0.03 -1.81
N ARG A 140 15.75 -0.14 -0.95
CA ARG A 140 14.77 -1.24 -1.11
C ARG A 140 14.28 -1.22 -2.56
N ASN A 141 13.91 -2.37 -3.10
CA ASN A 141 13.42 -2.41 -4.47
C ASN A 141 12.04 -1.73 -4.56
N HIS A 142 12.03 -0.41 -4.76
CA HIS A 142 10.83 0.42 -4.80
C HIS A 142 9.91 0.03 -5.96
N LYS A 143 10.46 -0.49 -7.06
CA LYS A 143 9.64 -1.00 -8.15
C LYS A 143 8.84 -2.21 -7.71
N LEU A 144 9.47 -3.15 -7.00
CA LEU A 144 8.77 -4.31 -6.45
C LEU A 144 7.76 -3.91 -5.37
N PHE A 145 8.09 -2.93 -4.54
CA PHE A 145 7.19 -2.37 -3.53
C PHE A 145 5.94 -1.76 -4.18
N TYR A 146 6.08 -0.85 -5.13
CA TYR A 146 4.92 -0.28 -5.81
C TYR A 146 4.15 -1.33 -6.65
N LEU A 147 4.85 -2.35 -7.16
CA LEU A 147 4.21 -3.44 -7.87
C LEU A 147 3.37 -4.34 -6.94
N SER A 148 3.81 -4.66 -5.73
CA SER A 148 3.01 -5.45 -4.77
C SER A 148 1.70 -4.74 -4.44
N HIS A 149 1.78 -3.44 -4.13
CA HIS A 149 0.59 -2.61 -3.90
C HIS A 149 -0.32 -2.52 -5.13
N LEU A 150 0.24 -2.29 -6.32
CA LEU A 150 -0.57 -2.23 -7.55
C LEU A 150 -1.30 -3.55 -7.82
N VAL A 151 -0.62 -4.69 -7.64
CA VAL A 151 -1.24 -6.01 -7.79
C VAL A 151 -2.33 -6.23 -6.75
N ALA A 152 -2.08 -5.90 -5.48
CA ALA A 152 -3.08 -6.01 -4.41
C ALA A 152 -4.32 -5.14 -4.70
N GLU A 153 -4.12 -3.93 -5.24
CA GLU A 153 -5.19 -3.04 -5.65
C GLU A 153 -6.02 -3.59 -6.81
N ILE A 154 -5.38 -4.12 -7.85
CA ILE A 154 -6.06 -4.76 -8.98
C ILE A 154 -6.87 -5.97 -8.50
N VAL A 155 -6.28 -6.83 -7.66
CA VAL A 155 -6.97 -8.02 -7.15
C VAL A 155 -8.13 -7.64 -6.23
N SER A 156 -7.97 -6.62 -5.39
CA SER A 156 -9.05 -6.07 -4.57
C SER A 156 -10.19 -5.51 -5.44
N LEU A 157 -9.87 -4.79 -6.53
CA LEU A 157 -10.86 -4.26 -7.46
C LEU A 157 -11.63 -5.39 -8.18
N VAL A 158 -10.94 -6.44 -8.63
CA VAL A 158 -11.58 -7.63 -9.21
C VAL A 158 -12.51 -8.29 -8.18
N GLY A 159 -12.09 -8.38 -6.92
CA GLY A 159 -12.92 -8.85 -5.82
C GLY A 159 -14.19 -8.01 -5.63
N VAL A 160 -14.07 -6.68 -5.67
CA VAL A 160 -15.23 -5.76 -5.61
C VAL A 160 -16.22 -6.01 -6.75
N VAL A 161 -15.74 -6.19 -7.98
CA VAL A 161 -16.61 -6.50 -9.12
C VAL A 161 -17.25 -7.88 -8.96
N PHE A 162 -16.48 -8.89 -8.54
CA PHE A 162 -16.97 -10.25 -8.40
C PHE A 162 -18.04 -10.36 -7.30
N TYR A 163 -17.73 -9.94 -6.08
CA TYR A 163 -18.66 -10.04 -4.94
C TYR A 163 -19.77 -8.98 -4.98
N GLY A 164 -19.49 -7.80 -5.52
CA GLY A 164 -20.45 -6.70 -5.62
C GLY A 164 -21.43 -6.88 -6.78
N CYS A 165 -20.96 -7.32 -7.95
CA CYS A 165 -21.75 -7.33 -9.19
C CYS A 165 -22.13 -8.73 -9.68
N LEU A 166 -21.21 -9.70 -9.66
CA LEU A 166 -21.37 -10.98 -10.38
C LEU A 166 -21.87 -12.13 -9.51
N PHE A 167 -21.62 -12.10 -8.20
CA PHE A 167 -22.03 -13.18 -7.29
C PHE A 167 -23.56 -13.37 -7.24
N LYS A 168 -24.32 -12.32 -7.59
CA LYS A 168 -25.77 -12.31 -7.75
C LYS A 168 -26.27 -13.38 -8.74
N ASP A 169 -25.60 -13.52 -9.87
CA ASP A 169 -26.09 -14.38 -10.96
C ASP A 169 -25.76 -15.86 -10.74
N ILE A 170 -24.72 -16.16 -9.95
CA ILE A 170 -24.27 -17.53 -9.70
C ILE A 170 -25.10 -18.20 -8.59
N TYR A 171 -25.57 -17.46 -7.58
CA TYR A 171 -26.33 -18.01 -6.46
C TYR A 171 -27.86 -17.94 -6.63
N LEU A 172 -28.39 -17.06 -7.48
CA LEU A 172 -29.84 -17.01 -7.78
C LEU A 172 -30.25 -17.95 -8.93
N ALA A 173 -29.28 -18.59 -9.59
CA ALA A 173 -29.51 -19.56 -10.67
C ALA A 173 -29.42 -21.03 -10.23
N GLY A 174 -29.15 -21.29 -8.95
CA GLY A 174 -29.12 -22.63 -8.33
C GLY A 174 -30.12 -22.74 -7.19
#